data_AF-A0A1F9RBM3-F1
#
_entry.id   AF-A0A1F9RBM3-F1
#
_cell.length_a   1.000
_cell.length_b   1.000
_cell.length_c   1.000
_cell.angle_alpha   90.00
_cell.angle_beta   90.00
_cell.angle_gamma   90.00
#
_symmetry.space_group_name_H-M   'P 1'
#
loop_
_entity.id
_entity.type
_entity.pdbx_description
1 polymer ?
#
loop_
_entity_poly.entity_id
_entity_poly.type
_entity_poly.pdbx_seq_one_letter_code
_entity_poly.pdbx_strand_id
1 'polypeptide(L)'
;MTTLTEGTHAGEFIVSECDEGMLSRDTVTIEAGSGVITAGMVLGKKTKAADAAVVTGSIATTVLTVTAVTSGTLSVGQTISGSGITAGTKITALGTGLGGTGTYTVDTSQTASSTTVTASAAYSTAYTGNTGNGAMGAITVSAGAQAGDYKLTITSPGTNIGNFIVEGPDGKFVGQGDVAAAFSAGGLAFTLADGSTDFVAGDGFTITVAAGSGKYKPYDDDNTDGSDTARAIAYSEVDATSADVKCVVVARQAEVKLSALQWATTNDATDKANGLADLATLNIIAR
;
A
#
# COMPACT_ATOMS: atom_id res chain seq x y z
N MET A 1 -11.51 -3.43 46.65
CA MET A 1 -12.02 -2.19 46.06
C MET A 1 -11.76 -2.31 44.57
N THR A 2 -12.81 -2.36 43.74
CA THR A 2 -12.64 -2.40 42.28
C THR A 2 -12.16 -1.03 41.83
N THR A 3 -10.95 -0.96 41.28
CA THR A 3 -10.45 0.26 40.65
C THR A 3 -11.24 0.46 39.36
N LEU A 4 -11.99 1.56 39.27
CA LEU A 4 -12.62 1.99 38.03
C LEU A 4 -11.66 2.97 37.37
N THR A 5 -11.11 2.59 36.22
CA THR A 5 -10.26 3.45 35.40
C THR A 5 -11.12 4.04 34.29
N GLU A 6 -11.22 5.37 34.25
CA GLU A 6 -11.89 6.09 33.17
C GLU A 6 -10.91 6.26 32.00
N GLY A 7 -11.36 5.92 30.79
CA GLY A 7 -10.58 6.12 29.56
C GLY A 7 -10.71 7.55 29.02
N THR A 8 -9.93 7.86 27.98
CA THR A 8 -10.06 9.13 27.26
C THR A 8 -11.36 9.19 26.47
N HIS A 9 -12.14 10.25 26.66
CA HIS A 9 -13.38 10.46 25.90
C HIS A 9 -13.13 11.10 24.54
N ALA A 10 -14.15 11.05 23.68
CA ALA A 10 -14.06 11.63 22.34
C ALA A 10 -13.71 13.14 22.40
N GLY A 11 -12.65 13.53 21.70
CA GLY A 11 -12.18 14.91 21.62
C GLY A 11 -11.53 15.48 22.90
N GLU A 12 -11.41 14.72 23.99
CA GLU A 12 -10.86 15.23 25.27
C GLU A 12 -9.39 15.68 25.16
N PHE A 13 -8.65 15.10 24.21
CA PHE A 13 -7.26 15.44 23.95
C PHE A 13 -7.08 16.77 23.21
N ILE A 14 -8.15 17.37 22.68
CA ILE A 14 -8.07 18.60 21.87
C ILE A 14 -8.05 19.82 22.80
N VAL A 15 -7.01 20.64 22.67
CA VAL A 15 -6.89 21.93 23.36
C VAL A 15 -7.46 23.04 22.49
N SER A 16 -7.13 23.02 21.20
CA SER A 16 -7.64 23.96 20.20
C SER A 16 -7.60 23.33 18.81
N GLU A 17 -8.52 23.73 17.95
CA GLU A 17 -8.56 23.30 16.55
C GLU A 17 -9.02 24.46 15.67
N CYS A 18 -8.53 24.49 14.42
CA CYS A 18 -8.88 25.54 13.47
C CYS A 18 -10.34 25.41 13.00
N ASP A 19 -11.04 26.55 12.91
CA ASP A 19 -12.38 26.72 12.33
C ASP A 19 -13.42 25.72 12.88
N GLU A 20 -13.50 25.61 14.22
CA GLU A 20 -14.39 24.67 14.94
C GLU A 20 -14.26 23.20 14.46
N GLY A 21 -13.09 22.83 13.95
CA GLY A 21 -12.79 21.47 13.48
C GLY A 21 -13.17 21.18 12.03
N MET A 22 -13.76 22.13 11.30
CA MET A 22 -14.22 21.93 9.92
C MET A 22 -13.07 21.72 8.91
N LEU A 23 -11.90 22.28 9.21
CA LEU A 23 -10.67 22.11 8.40
C LEU A 23 -9.67 21.11 9.00
N SER A 24 -9.74 20.91 10.32
CA SER A 24 -8.76 20.14 11.09
C SER A 24 -9.06 18.63 11.06
N ARG A 25 -10.33 18.28 10.84
CA ARG A 25 -10.82 16.89 10.91
C ARG A 25 -11.06 16.31 9.52
N ASP A 26 -10.72 15.03 9.37
CA ASP A 26 -11.03 14.23 8.19
C ASP A 26 -11.73 12.93 8.61
N THR A 27 -12.47 12.33 7.68
CA THR A 27 -12.93 10.95 7.82
C THR A 27 -11.97 10.00 7.12
N VAL A 28 -11.38 9.09 7.88
CA VAL A 28 -10.47 8.05 7.35
C VAL A 28 -11.05 6.66 7.59
N THR A 29 -10.44 5.66 6.96
CA THR A 29 -10.74 4.25 7.21
C THR A 29 -9.63 3.66 8.07
N ILE A 30 -9.99 3.09 9.22
CA ILE A 30 -9.12 2.25 10.02
C ILE A 30 -9.14 0.83 9.44
N GLU A 31 -7.98 0.21 9.32
CA GLU A 31 -7.82 -1.14 8.78
C GLU A 31 -8.35 -2.22 9.72
N ALA A 32 -9.06 -3.20 9.15
CA ALA A 32 -9.46 -4.42 9.84
C ALA A 32 -8.27 -5.12 10.52
N GLY A 33 -8.47 -5.59 11.75
CA GLY A 33 -7.42 -6.20 12.56
C GLY A 33 -6.60 -5.22 13.40
N SER A 34 -6.85 -3.90 13.30
CA SER A 34 -6.21 -2.89 14.15
C SER A 34 -6.72 -2.89 15.60
N GLY A 35 -7.72 -3.72 15.91
CA GLY A 35 -8.32 -3.81 17.24
C GLY A 35 -9.19 -2.59 17.59
N VAL A 36 -9.34 -2.34 18.89
CA VAL A 36 -10.03 -1.15 19.41
C VAL A 36 -9.07 0.03 19.40
N ILE A 37 -9.42 1.05 18.63
CA ILE A 37 -8.72 2.33 18.58
C ILE A 37 -9.39 3.25 19.59
N THR A 38 -8.66 3.66 20.63
CA THR A 38 -9.16 4.59 21.64
C THR A 38 -9.10 6.05 21.16
N ALA A 39 -9.91 6.92 21.76
CA ALA A 39 -9.82 8.36 21.49
C ALA A 39 -8.43 8.89 21.92
N GLY A 40 -7.82 9.71 21.07
CA GLY A 40 -6.46 10.22 21.26
C GLY A 40 -5.36 9.29 20.74
N MET A 41 -5.68 8.13 20.17
CA MET A 41 -4.69 7.23 19.56
C MET A 41 -3.99 7.88 18.37
N VAL A 42 -2.65 7.88 18.38
CA VAL A 42 -1.84 8.33 17.26
C VAL A 42 -1.84 7.26 16.16
N LEU A 43 -2.14 7.68 14.93
CA LEU A 43 -2.33 6.80 13.78
C LEU A 43 -1.31 7.10 12.68
N GLY A 44 -0.81 6.03 12.06
CA GLY A 44 -0.03 6.07 10.84
C GLY A 44 -0.88 5.67 9.63
N LYS A 45 -0.52 6.15 8.44
CA LYS A 45 -1.21 5.81 7.18
C LYS A 45 -0.39 4.78 6.40
N LYS A 46 -1.01 3.69 5.95
CA LYS A 46 -0.34 2.68 5.11
C LYS A 46 -0.05 3.22 3.71
N THR A 47 1.18 3.65 3.49
CA THR A 47 1.62 4.30 2.23
C THR A 47 2.45 3.39 1.33
N LYS A 48 3.08 2.34 1.87
CA LYS A 48 3.86 1.37 1.09
C LYS A 48 2.97 0.18 0.71
N ALA A 49 3.08 -0.33 -0.51
CA ALA A 49 2.27 -1.47 -0.93
C ALA A 49 2.91 -2.78 -0.49
N ALA A 50 2.56 -3.20 0.72
CA ALA A 50 2.62 -4.62 1.08
C ALA A 50 1.34 -5.36 0.66
N ASP A 51 0.22 -4.64 0.46
CA ASP A 51 -1.09 -5.26 0.29
C ASP A 51 -1.55 -5.28 -1.17
N ALA A 52 -1.91 -6.47 -1.63
CA ALA A 52 -2.68 -6.67 -2.85
C ALA A 52 -4.01 -5.90 -2.79
N ALA A 53 -4.47 -5.41 -3.94
CA ALA A 53 -5.82 -4.85 -4.00
C ALA A 53 -6.83 -6.00 -3.93
N VAL A 54 -7.76 -5.92 -2.98
CA VAL A 54 -8.80 -6.93 -2.77
C VAL A 54 -10.14 -6.28 -3.02
N VAL A 55 -10.92 -6.84 -3.93
CA VAL A 55 -12.22 -6.30 -4.34
C VAL A 55 -13.26 -7.41 -4.45
N THR A 56 -14.54 -7.03 -4.45
CA THR A 56 -15.64 -7.93 -4.83
C THR A 56 -16.05 -7.61 -6.26
N GLY A 57 -16.03 -8.62 -7.13
CA GLY A 57 -16.41 -8.43 -8.52
C GLY A 57 -16.74 -9.72 -9.27
N SER A 58 -17.33 -9.55 -10.45
CA SER A 58 -17.67 -10.62 -11.40
C SER A 58 -17.05 -10.34 -12.77
N ILE A 59 -16.79 -11.39 -13.56
CA ILE A 59 -16.25 -11.25 -14.91
C ILE A 59 -17.25 -11.85 -15.90
N ALA A 60 -17.56 -11.09 -16.95
CA ALA A 60 -18.30 -11.57 -18.10
C ALA A 60 -17.54 -11.16 -19.37
N THR A 61 -17.16 -12.14 -20.19
CA THR A 61 -16.26 -11.94 -21.33
C THR A 61 -14.96 -11.29 -20.86
N THR A 62 -14.62 -10.10 -21.33
CA THR A 62 -13.43 -9.33 -20.92
C THR A 62 -13.75 -8.20 -19.95
N VAL A 63 -14.97 -8.12 -19.40
CA VAL A 63 -15.37 -7.04 -18.48
C VAL A 63 -15.43 -7.57 -17.05
N LEU A 64 -14.51 -7.10 -16.21
CA LEU A 64 -14.57 -7.23 -14.76
C LEU A 64 -15.43 -6.10 -14.20
N THR A 65 -16.52 -6.44 -13.50
CA THR A 65 -17.39 -5.48 -12.79
C THR A 65 -17.10 -5.56 -11.30
N VAL A 66 -16.63 -4.45 -10.72
CA VAL A 66 -16.27 -4.33 -9.31
C VAL A 66 -17.35 -3.57 -8.56
N THR A 67 -17.93 -4.21 -7.55
CA THR A 67 -19.05 -3.66 -6.75
C THR A 67 -18.62 -3.15 -5.38
N ALA A 68 -17.50 -3.64 -4.84
CA ALA A 68 -16.93 -3.16 -3.58
C ALA A 68 -15.41 -3.31 -3.58
N VAL A 69 -14.72 -2.44 -2.85
CA VAL A 69 -13.27 -2.49 -2.65
C VAL A 69 -13.02 -2.77 -1.18
N THR A 70 -12.37 -3.89 -0.88
CA THR A 70 -11.92 -4.23 0.47
C THR A 70 -10.61 -3.52 0.79
N SER A 71 -9.65 -3.49 -0.14
CA SER A 71 -8.36 -2.80 0.05
C SER A 71 -7.70 -2.46 -1.27
N GLY A 72 -6.77 -1.49 -1.21
CA GLY A 72 -5.92 -1.12 -2.34
C GLY A 72 -6.69 -0.48 -3.50
N THR A 73 -5.98 -0.30 -4.61
CA THR A 73 -6.53 0.24 -5.85
C THR A 73 -6.22 -0.68 -7.01
N LEU A 74 -7.17 -0.85 -7.93
CA LEU A 74 -6.95 -1.57 -9.18
C LEU A 74 -6.21 -0.68 -10.19
N SER A 75 -5.32 -1.27 -10.98
CA SER A 75 -4.54 -0.57 -12.00
C SER A 75 -4.27 -1.46 -13.21
N VAL A 76 -4.06 -0.83 -14.38
CA VAL A 76 -3.72 -1.55 -15.62
C VAL A 76 -2.37 -2.25 -15.47
N GLY A 77 -2.31 -3.52 -15.87
CA GLY A 77 -1.13 -4.39 -15.80
C GLY A 77 -1.15 -5.36 -14.62
N GLN A 78 -1.99 -5.13 -13.61
CA GLN A 78 -2.13 -6.05 -12.47
C GLN A 78 -2.66 -7.40 -12.93
N THR A 79 -2.10 -8.47 -12.36
CA THR A 79 -2.60 -9.83 -12.53
C THR A 79 -3.62 -10.12 -11.44
N ILE A 80 -4.81 -10.57 -11.81
CA ILE A 80 -5.90 -10.85 -10.88
C ILE A 80 -6.07 -12.35 -10.66
N SER A 81 -6.57 -12.70 -9.47
CA SER A 81 -6.83 -14.06 -9.04
C SER A 81 -8.11 -14.12 -8.20
N GLY A 82 -8.77 -15.27 -8.18
CA GLY A 82 -10.03 -15.46 -7.46
C GLY A 82 -10.72 -16.76 -7.90
N SER A 83 -11.77 -17.16 -7.19
CA SER A 83 -12.51 -18.37 -7.54
C SER A 83 -13.18 -18.22 -8.91
N GLY A 84 -12.88 -19.11 -9.85
CA GLY A 84 -13.43 -19.06 -11.22
C GLY A 84 -12.73 -18.06 -12.15
N ILE A 85 -11.64 -17.41 -11.71
CA ILE A 85 -10.79 -16.57 -12.54
C ILE A 85 -9.62 -17.41 -13.05
N THR A 86 -9.41 -17.42 -14.36
CA THR A 86 -8.30 -18.12 -15.02
C THR A 86 -6.97 -17.53 -14.54
N ALA A 87 -6.04 -18.38 -14.13
CA ALA A 87 -4.72 -17.96 -13.66
C ALA A 87 -4.00 -17.14 -14.75
N GLY A 88 -3.37 -16.03 -14.34
CA GLY A 88 -2.64 -15.15 -15.25
C GLY A 88 -3.49 -14.08 -15.93
N THR A 89 -4.80 -14.00 -15.67
CA THR A 89 -5.66 -12.91 -16.16
C THR A 89 -5.11 -11.54 -15.73
N LYS A 90 -4.98 -10.59 -16.66
CA LYS A 90 -4.45 -9.23 -16.41
C LYS A 90 -5.48 -8.15 -16.72
N ILE A 91 -5.46 -7.06 -15.95
CA ILE A 91 -6.23 -5.84 -16.26
C ILE A 91 -5.53 -5.08 -17.39
N THR A 92 -6.25 -4.76 -18.46
CA THR A 92 -5.72 -4.08 -19.65
C THR A 92 -6.27 -2.68 -19.84
N ALA A 93 -7.42 -2.35 -19.24
CA ALA A 93 -7.97 -0.99 -19.23
C ALA A 93 -8.85 -0.76 -18.00
N LEU A 94 -8.95 0.51 -17.58
CA LEU A 94 -9.71 0.91 -16.38
C LEU A 94 -11.21 1.09 -16.60
N GLY A 95 -11.73 1.06 -17.84
CA GLY A 95 -13.16 1.22 -18.12
C GLY A 95 -13.78 2.46 -17.45
N THR A 96 -14.78 2.24 -16.59
CA THR A 96 -15.36 3.30 -15.74
C THR A 96 -14.74 3.39 -14.34
N GLY A 97 -13.91 2.41 -13.96
CA GLY A 97 -13.19 2.44 -12.70
C GLY A 97 -12.03 3.44 -12.72
N LEU A 98 -11.77 4.10 -11.60
CA LEU A 98 -10.56 4.90 -11.37
C LEU A 98 -9.66 4.24 -10.31
N GLY A 99 -9.63 2.90 -10.34
CA GLY A 99 -8.96 2.07 -9.33
C GLY A 99 -9.84 1.65 -8.15
N GLY A 100 -11.12 2.05 -8.14
CA GLY A 100 -12.12 1.64 -7.15
C GLY A 100 -13.23 0.72 -7.71
N THR A 101 -14.47 0.98 -7.32
CA THR A 101 -15.64 0.35 -7.98
C THR A 101 -15.79 0.83 -9.42
N GLY A 102 -16.47 0.05 -10.26
CA GLY A 102 -16.61 0.33 -11.68
C GLY A 102 -16.32 -0.89 -12.55
N THR A 103 -16.16 -0.67 -13.85
CA THR A 103 -15.81 -1.72 -14.81
C THR A 103 -14.36 -1.63 -15.23
N TYR A 104 -13.72 -2.78 -15.46
CA TYR A 104 -12.33 -2.91 -15.92
C TYR A 104 -12.28 -3.90 -17.08
N THR A 105 -11.35 -3.73 -18.01
CA THR A 105 -11.10 -4.70 -19.08
C THR A 105 -10.00 -5.67 -18.68
N VAL A 106 -10.20 -6.96 -18.94
CA VAL A 106 -9.19 -8.00 -18.75
C VAL A 106 -8.73 -8.59 -20.08
N ASP A 107 -7.53 -9.18 -20.12
CA ASP A 107 -6.92 -9.77 -21.32
C ASP A 107 -7.56 -11.08 -21.77
N THR A 108 -8.20 -11.81 -20.86
CA THR A 108 -8.74 -13.15 -21.07
C THR A 108 -10.26 -13.14 -21.01
N SER A 109 -10.93 -13.56 -22.09
CA SER A 109 -12.39 -13.71 -22.10
C SER A 109 -12.81 -14.91 -21.25
N GLN A 110 -13.62 -14.68 -20.21
CA GLN A 110 -14.06 -15.70 -19.26
C GLN A 110 -15.39 -15.34 -18.57
N THR A 111 -15.91 -16.27 -17.79
CA THR A 111 -17.10 -16.06 -16.95
C THR A 111 -16.77 -16.45 -15.51
N ALA A 112 -16.83 -15.48 -14.60
CA ALA A 112 -16.66 -15.67 -13.17
C ALA A 112 -17.83 -15.03 -12.41
N SER A 113 -18.49 -15.80 -11.54
CA SER A 113 -19.52 -15.28 -10.62
C SER A 113 -18.92 -14.27 -9.64
N SER A 114 -19.77 -13.44 -9.02
CA SER A 114 -19.32 -12.47 -8.02
C SER A 114 -18.54 -13.17 -6.90
N THR A 115 -17.28 -12.78 -6.72
CA THR A 115 -16.36 -13.37 -5.75
C THR A 115 -15.33 -12.34 -5.27
N THR A 116 -14.49 -12.73 -4.33
CA THR A 116 -13.31 -11.95 -3.95
C THR A 116 -12.26 -12.07 -5.05
N VAL A 117 -11.81 -10.93 -5.55
CA VAL A 117 -10.78 -10.80 -6.57
C VAL A 117 -9.58 -10.09 -5.97
N THR A 118 -8.42 -10.73 -6.06
CA THR A 118 -7.15 -10.22 -5.55
C THR A 118 -6.24 -9.87 -6.71
N ALA A 119 -5.81 -8.61 -6.79
CA ALA A 119 -4.88 -8.11 -7.78
C ALA A 119 -3.46 -8.01 -7.21
N SER A 120 -2.46 -8.40 -8.00
CA SER A 120 -1.06 -8.42 -7.60
C SER A 120 -0.57 -7.05 -7.07
N ALA A 121 0.16 -7.07 -5.95
CA ALA A 121 0.75 -5.87 -5.33
C ALA A 121 1.82 -5.21 -6.20
N ALA A 122 2.48 -5.97 -7.08
CA ALA A 122 3.34 -5.45 -8.13
C ALA A 122 3.16 -6.22 -9.44
N TYR A 123 3.49 -5.57 -10.55
CA TYR A 123 3.49 -6.15 -11.87
C TYR A 123 4.57 -5.49 -12.74
N SER A 124 5.04 -6.20 -13.76
CA SER A 124 6.06 -5.70 -14.68
C SER A 124 5.50 -5.46 -16.06
N THR A 125 5.99 -4.40 -16.71
CA THR A 125 5.79 -4.12 -18.13
C THR A 125 7.15 -3.99 -18.81
N ALA A 126 7.39 -4.76 -19.87
CA ALA A 126 8.61 -4.66 -20.66
C ALA A 126 8.68 -3.31 -21.37
N TYR A 127 9.87 -2.75 -21.55
CA TYR A 127 10.05 -1.55 -22.36
C TYR A 127 9.71 -1.82 -23.83
N THR A 128 9.10 -0.81 -24.46
CA THR A 128 8.86 -0.83 -25.90
C THR A 128 10.19 -0.88 -26.64
N GLY A 129 10.34 -1.87 -27.52
CA GLY A 129 11.54 -2.02 -28.33
C GLY A 129 12.67 -2.84 -27.71
N ASN A 130 12.41 -3.53 -26.58
CA ASN A 130 13.34 -4.55 -26.09
C ASN A 130 13.67 -5.56 -27.19
N THR A 131 14.95 -5.94 -27.27
CA THR A 131 15.39 -7.01 -28.19
C THR A 131 15.16 -8.38 -27.56
N GLY A 132 15.50 -8.54 -26.28
CA GLY A 132 15.27 -9.77 -25.53
C GLY A 132 13.80 -10.02 -25.24
N ASN A 133 13.41 -11.29 -25.19
CA ASN A 133 12.03 -11.72 -24.96
C ASN A 133 11.82 -12.41 -23.61
N GLY A 134 12.71 -12.13 -22.66
CA GLY A 134 12.64 -12.70 -21.34
C GLY A 134 11.36 -12.33 -20.58
N ALA A 135 11.04 -13.18 -19.61
CA ALA A 135 9.78 -13.12 -18.88
C ALA A 135 10.04 -12.85 -17.40
N MET A 136 9.31 -11.88 -16.84
CA MET A 136 9.32 -11.63 -15.40
C MET A 136 8.53 -12.73 -14.68
N GLY A 137 9.14 -13.32 -13.65
CA GLY A 137 8.47 -14.23 -12.74
C GLY A 137 7.49 -13.52 -11.80
N ALA A 138 6.97 -14.26 -10.82
CA ALA A 138 6.14 -13.66 -9.77
C ALA A 138 6.97 -12.63 -8.98
N ILE A 139 6.46 -11.41 -8.85
CA ILE A 139 7.08 -10.36 -8.05
C ILE A 139 6.47 -10.41 -6.66
N THR A 140 7.31 -10.66 -5.67
CA THR A 140 6.95 -10.54 -4.25
C THR A 140 7.31 -9.15 -3.77
N VAL A 141 6.35 -8.48 -3.15
CA VAL A 141 6.53 -7.18 -2.51
C VAL A 141 6.50 -7.38 -1.01
N SER A 142 7.52 -6.88 -0.33
CA SER A 142 7.59 -6.80 1.12
C SER A 142 7.53 -5.35 1.55
N ALA A 143 7.35 -5.14 2.84
CA ALA A 143 7.08 -3.83 3.42
C ALA A 143 8.20 -2.79 3.12
N GLY A 144 9.44 -3.23 2.90
CA GLY A 144 10.53 -2.33 2.47
C GLY A 144 10.35 -1.69 1.09
N ALA A 145 9.40 -2.15 0.26
CA ALA A 145 9.17 -1.61 -1.08
C ALA A 145 8.35 -0.32 -1.03
N GLN A 146 8.92 0.73 -1.58
CA GLN A 146 8.19 1.96 -1.90
C GLN A 146 7.16 1.70 -2.99
N ALA A 147 5.98 2.34 -2.89
CA ALA A 147 5.02 2.37 -3.98
C ALA A 147 5.55 3.20 -5.17
N GLY A 148 5.22 2.79 -6.39
CA GLY A 148 5.64 3.47 -7.62
C GLY A 148 6.40 2.58 -8.59
N ASP A 149 6.98 3.22 -9.60
CA ASP A 149 7.66 2.55 -10.71
C ASP A 149 9.14 2.36 -10.43
N TYR A 150 9.57 1.10 -10.36
CA TYR A 150 10.97 0.71 -10.34
C TYR A 150 11.43 0.45 -11.77
N LYS A 151 12.66 0.87 -12.06
CA LYS A 151 13.28 0.70 -13.36
C LYS A 151 14.31 -0.41 -13.29
N LEU A 152 14.03 -1.52 -13.96
CA LEU A 152 15.00 -2.58 -14.21
C LEU A 152 15.65 -2.35 -15.56
N THR A 153 16.97 -2.28 -15.62
CA THR A 153 17.71 -2.13 -16.88
C THR A 153 18.85 -3.15 -16.96
N ILE A 154 18.93 -3.86 -18.10
CA ILE A 154 20.03 -4.76 -18.41
C ILE A 154 21.28 -3.92 -18.72
N THR A 155 22.37 -4.16 -17.99
CA THR A 155 23.60 -3.36 -18.09
C THR A 155 24.73 -4.11 -18.80
N SER A 156 24.82 -5.42 -18.60
CA SER A 156 25.81 -6.26 -19.25
C SER A 156 25.13 -7.52 -19.79
N PRO A 157 24.73 -7.54 -21.07
CA PRO A 157 24.13 -8.72 -21.67
C PRO A 157 25.19 -9.81 -21.87
N GLY A 158 24.78 -11.06 -21.72
CA GLY A 158 25.55 -12.25 -22.11
C GLY A 158 24.61 -13.28 -22.74
N THR A 159 25.17 -14.31 -23.37
CA THR A 159 24.34 -15.40 -23.90
C THR A 159 23.75 -16.20 -22.75
N ASN A 160 22.42 -16.20 -22.63
CA ASN A 160 21.68 -16.86 -21.55
C ASN A 160 22.04 -16.44 -20.11
N ILE A 161 22.68 -15.30 -19.96
CA ILE A 161 23.01 -14.65 -18.69
C ILE A 161 22.97 -13.14 -18.89
N GLY A 162 22.88 -12.36 -17.82
CA GLY A 162 23.04 -10.93 -17.94
C GLY A 162 22.96 -10.29 -16.58
N ASN A 163 23.63 -9.15 -16.41
CA ASN A 163 23.47 -8.37 -15.20
C ASN A 163 22.43 -7.27 -15.44
N PHE A 164 21.61 -7.03 -14.44
CA PHE A 164 20.66 -5.94 -14.44
C PHE A 164 20.79 -5.11 -13.17
N ILE A 165 20.38 -3.85 -13.26
CA ILE A 165 20.23 -2.96 -12.12
C ILE A 165 18.75 -2.66 -11.91
N VAL A 166 18.36 -2.46 -10.65
CA VAL A 166 17.05 -1.96 -10.27
C VAL A 166 17.24 -0.59 -9.63
N GLU A 167 16.54 0.41 -10.16
CA GLU A 167 16.43 1.76 -9.63
C GLU A 167 15.02 1.95 -9.05
N GLY A 168 14.93 2.60 -7.89
CA GLY A 168 13.68 2.86 -7.19
C GLY A 168 12.87 4.00 -7.82
N PRO A 169 11.62 4.21 -7.36
CA PRO A 169 10.77 5.32 -7.83
C PRO A 169 11.36 6.71 -7.57
N ASP A 170 12.26 6.82 -6.61
CA ASP A 170 13.01 8.03 -6.29
C ASP A 170 14.29 8.20 -7.13
N GLY A 171 14.55 7.30 -8.08
CA GLY A 171 15.74 7.26 -8.92
C GLY A 171 16.99 6.74 -8.22
N LYS A 172 16.89 6.22 -6.98
CA LYS A 172 18.05 5.66 -6.27
C LYS A 172 18.30 4.22 -6.67
N PHE A 173 19.57 3.82 -6.66
CA PHE A 173 19.96 2.43 -6.85
C PHE A 173 19.42 1.55 -5.72
N VAL A 174 18.67 0.51 -6.08
CA VAL A 174 18.09 -0.47 -5.14
C VAL A 174 18.97 -1.71 -5.04
N GLY A 175 19.47 -2.20 -6.18
CA GLY A 175 20.30 -3.40 -6.21
C GLY A 175 20.69 -3.82 -7.62
N GLN A 176 21.62 -4.77 -7.68
CA GLN A 176 22.04 -5.45 -8.90
C GLN A 176 21.60 -6.92 -8.80
N GLY A 177 21.23 -7.51 -9.93
CA GLY A 177 20.90 -8.92 -10.02
C GLY A 177 21.36 -9.54 -11.33
N ASP A 178 21.19 -10.85 -11.42
CA ASP A 178 21.54 -11.65 -12.59
C ASP A 178 20.28 -12.25 -13.22
N VAL A 179 20.19 -12.21 -14.55
CA VAL A 179 19.15 -12.90 -15.31
C VAL A 179 19.23 -14.40 -14.99
N ALA A 180 18.06 -15.02 -14.85
CA ALA A 180 17.85 -16.40 -14.39
C ALA A 180 18.28 -16.69 -12.93
N ALA A 181 18.68 -15.68 -12.15
CA ALA A 181 18.90 -15.79 -10.72
C ALA A 181 17.79 -15.09 -9.91
N ALA A 182 17.67 -15.46 -8.63
CA ALA A 182 16.77 -14.78 -7.71
C ALA A 182 17.35 -13.41 -7.32
N PHE A 183 16.55 -12.36 -7.49
CA PHE A 183 16.84 -11.04 -6.98
C PHE A 183 16.08 -10.81 -5.68
N SER A 184 16.72 -10.17 -4.70
CA SER A 184 16.09 -9.72 -3.46
C SER A 184 16.78 -8.48 -2.93
N ALA A 185 16.18 -7.31 -3.14
CA ALA A 185 16.65 -6.03 -2.61
C ALA A 185 15.53 -4.98 -2.64
N GLY A 186 15.63 -3.95 -1.77
CA GLY A 186 14.66 -2.85 -1.71
C GLY A 186 13.21 -3.28 -1.48
N GLY A 187 13.01 -4.41 -0.81
CA GLY A 187 11.70 -4.99 -0.56
C GLY A 187 11.06 -5.73 -1.74
N LEU A 188 11.76 -5.86 -2.87
CA LEU A 188 11.32 -6.64 -4.03
C LEU A 188 12.05 -7.98 -4.10
N ALA A 189 11.34 -9.04 -4.47
CA ALA A 189 11.94 -10.32 -4.85
C ALA A 189 11.27 -10.90 -6.10
N PHE A 190 12.08 -11.35 -7.07
CA PHE A 190 11.63 -11.94 -8.33
C PHE A 190 12.77 -12.69 -9.04
N THR A 191 12.44 -13.35 -10.15
CA THR A 191 13.41 -13.89 -11.11
C THR A 191 13.05 -13.39 -12.50
N LEU A 192 14.04 -12.87 -13.23
CA LEU A 192 13.89 -12.51 -14.64
C LEU A 192 14.41 -13.67 -15.49
N ALA A 193 13.53 -14.37 -16.19
CA ALA A 193 13.94 -15.40 -17.15
C ALA A 193 14.42 -14.74 -18.44
N ASP A 194 15.44 -15.32 -19.08
CA ASP A 194 16.06 -14.77 -20.30
C ASP A 194 15.19 -14.92 -21.56
N GLY A 195 14.39 -16.00 -21.62
CA GLY A 195 13.59 -16.32 -22.80
C GLY A 195 14.40 -17.07 -23.87
N SER A 196 13.96 -16.97 -25.13
CA SER A 196 14.65 -17.58 -26.28
C SER A 196 15.58 -16.63 -27.02
N THR A 197 15.33 -15.32 -26.92
CA THR A 197 16.14 -14.26 -27.53
C THR A 197 16.81 -13.52 -26.38
N ASP A 198 18.14 -13.55 -26.38
CA ASP A 198 18.96 -12.92 -25.34
C ASP A 198 18.67 -11.42 -25.24
N PHE A 199 18.70 -10.90 -24.00
CA PHE A 199 18.65 -9.46 -23.76
C PHE A 199 19.89 -8.73 -24.30
N VAL A 200 19.71 -7.45 -24.67
CA VAL A 200 20.82 -6.53 -24.97
C VAL A 200 20.91 -5.42 -23.92
N ALA A 201 22.04 -4.73 -23.86
CA ALA A 201 22.23 -3.59 -22.96
C ALA A 201 21.18 -2.51 -23.25
N GLY A 202 20.49 -2.04 -22.21
CA GLY A 202 19.41 -1.07 -22.33
C GLY A 202 18.00 -1.68 -22.43
N ASP A 203 17.87 -2.98 -22.68
CA ASP A 203 16.59 -3.67 -22.48
C ASP A 203 16.17 -3.53 -21.01
N GLY A 204 14.87 -3.52 -20.74
CA GLY A 204 14.40 -3.34 -19.37
C GLY A 204 12.92 -3.53 -19.14
N PHE A 205 12.53 -3.39 -17.87
CA PHE A 205 11.16 -3.51 -17.41
C PHE A 205 10.85 -2.38 -16.43
N THR A 206 9.64 -1.83 -16.54
CA THR A 206 9.03 -1.07 -15.44
C THR A 206 8.35 -2.07 -14.51
N ILE A 207 8.77 -2.11 -13.25
CA ILE A 207 8.07 -2.85 -12.19
C ILE A 207 7.25 -1.83 -11.41
N THR A 208 5.94 -1.84 -11.64
CA THR A 208 5.01 -0.98 -10.91
C THR A 208 4.59 -1.68 -9.63
N VAL A 209 4.94 -1.08 -8.49
CA VAL A 209 4.43 -1.45 -7.17
C VAL A 209 3.22 -0.57 -6.89
N ALA A 210 2.09 -1.19 -6.57
CA ALA A 210 0.82 -0.48 -6.31
C ALA A 210 0.96 0.53 -5.16
N ALA A 211 -0.02 1.40 -4.96
CA ALA A 211 -0.08 2.23 -3.76
C ALA A 211 -0.49 1.37 -2.55
N GLY A 212 0.00 1.74 -1.35
CA GLY A 212 -0.54 1.18 -0.11
C GLY A 212 -2.05 1.44 0.01
N SER A 213 -2.74 0.70 0.89
CA SER A 213 -4.20 0.79 1.04
C SER A 213 -4.69 2.20 1.40
N GLY A 214 -3.80 3.06 1.92
CA GLY A 214 -4.14 4.39 2.40
C GLY A 214 -5.00 4.39 3.67
N LYS A 215 -5.29 3.20 4.21
CA LYS A 215 -5.96 3.01 5.50
C LYS A 215 -5.02 3.36 6.63
N TYR A 216 -5.60 3.57 7.81
CA TYR A 216 -4.89 3.95 9.01
C TYR A 216 -4.87 2.80 10.01
N LYS A 217 -3.80 2.74 10.78
CA LYS A 217 -3.59 1.82 11.90
C LYS A 217 -2.80 2.55 13.01
N PRO A 218 -2.71 2.00 14.23
CA PRO A 218 -1.87 2.57 15.28
C PRO A 218 -0.46 2.83 14.77
N TYR A 219 0.03 4.05 15.00
CA TYR A 219 1.39 4.44 14.64
C TYR A 219 2.41 3.69 15.49
N ASP A 220 3.49 3.26 14.83
CA ASP A 220 4.69 2.67 15.41
C ASP A 220 5.82 2.88 14.38
N ASP A 221 6.97 3.43 14.78
CA ASP A 221 8.10 3.76 13.88
C ASP A 221 8.78 2.49 13.34
N ASP A 222 8.59 1.35 14.02
CA ASP A 222 9.03 0.03 13.55
C ASP A 222 8.11 -0.55 12.45
N ASN A 223 6.97 0.10 12.17
CA ASN A 223 6.12 -0.32 11.07
C ASN A 223 6.86 -0.23 9.73
N THR A 224 6.64 -1.21 8.87
CA THR A 224 7.32 -1.23 7.57
C THR A 224 6.36 -0.95 6.42
N ASP A 225 5.05 -0.88 6.65
CA ASP A 225 4.00 -0.70 5.63
C ASP A 225 3.69 0.78 5.29
N GLY A 226 4.54 1.70 5.73
CA GLY A 226 4.36 3.13 5.50
C GLY A 226 3.60 3.84 6.62
N SER A 227 3.05 3.09 7.59
CA SER A 227 2.44 3.65 8.82
C SER A 227 3.45 3.97 9.93
N ASP A 228 4.75 3.86 9.61
CA ASP A 228 5.91 4.34 10.37
C ASP A 228 5.98 5.85 10.51
N THR A 229 5.08 6.60 9.87
CA THR A 229 5.01 8.04 10.03
C THR A 229 3.66 8.45 10.60
N ALA A 230 3.66 9.21 11.69
CA ALA A 230 2.41 9.66 12.30
C ALA A 230 1.68 10.64 11.36
N ARG A 231 0.36 10.46 11.22
CA ARG A 231 -0.44 11.21 10.24
C ARG A 231 -1.75 11.75 10.79
N ALA A 232 -2.27 11.19 11.87
CA ALA A 232 -3.53 11.64 12.44
C ALA A 232 -3.68 11.19 13.90
N ILE A 233 -4.68 11.75 14.59
CA ILE A 233 -5.09 11.32 15.93
C ILE A 233 -6.58 10.94 15.91
N ALA A 234 -6.93 9.77 16.44
CA ALA A 234 -8.31 9.31 16.51
C ALA A 234 -9.19 10.24 17.37
N TYR A 235 -10.27 10.76 16.81
CA TYR A 235 -11.18 11.66 17.54
C TYR A 235 -12.01 10.91 18.58
N SER A 236 -12.51 9.74 18.21
CA SER A 236 -13.38 8.90 19.03
C SER A 236 -12.94 7.44 18.98
N GLU A 237 -13.42 6.65 19.94
CA GLU A 237 -13.20 5.22 19.93
C GLU A 237 -13.88 4.56 18.72
N VAL A 238 -13.18 3.61 18.08
CA VAL A 238 -13.73 2.73 17.04
C VAL A 238 -13.17 1.32 17.19
N ASP A 239 -14.00 0.30 16.91
CA ASP A 239 -13.57 -1.10 16.91
C ASP A 239 -13.37 -1.60 15.48
N ALA A 240 -12.11 -1.70 15.04
CA ALA A 240 -11.73 -2.24 13.74
C ALA A 240 -11.22 -3.68 13.84
N THR A 241 -11.63 -4.46 14.84
CA THR A 241 -11.11 -5.83 15.05
C THR A 241 -11.41 -6.76 13.87
N SER A 242 -12.62 -6.69 13.30
CA SER A 242 -13.08 -7.67 12.28
C SER A 242 -13.36 -7.09 10.91
N ALA A 243 -13.39 -5.76 10.78
CA ALA A 243 -13.70 -5.08 9.53
C ALA A 243 -13.08 -3.69 9.51
N ASP A 244 -12.97 -3.13 8.31
CA ASP A 244 -12.59 -1.74 8.15
C ASP A 244 -13.68 -0.83 8.74
N VAL A 245 -13.27 0.18 9.50
CA VAL A 245 -14.20 1.10 10.16
C VAL A 245 -13.86 2.55 9.84
N LYS A 246 -14.90 3.34 9.58
CA LYS A 246 -14.74 4.79 9.40
C LYS A 246 -14.51 5.46 10.74
N CYS A 247 -13.47 6.28 10.83
CA CYS A 247 -13.12 7.03 12.03
C CYS A 247 -12.92 8.50 11.65
N VAL A 248 -13.44 9.40 12.48
CA VAL A 248 -13.10 10.81 12.41
C VAL A 248 -11.74 10.99 13.09
N VAL A 249 -10.84 11.71 12.45
CA VAL A 249 -9.51 11.95 12.98
C VAL A 249 -9.16 13.43 12.91
N VAL A 250 -8.30 13.88 13.82
CA VAL A 250 -7.61 15.16 13.70
C VAL A 250 -6.41 14.95 12.79
N ALA A 251 -6.45 15.53 11.59
CA ALA A 251 -5.46 15.29 10.54
C ALA A 251 -4.50 16.47 10.33
N ARG A 252 -4.83 17.66 10.83
CA ARG A 252 -4.01 18.87 10.65
C ARG A 252 -4.42 20.00 11.62
N GLN A 253 -3.53 20.97 11.81
CA GLN A 253 -3.83 22.29 12.41
C GLN A 253 -4.60 22.26 13.75
N ALA A 254 -4.04 21.57 14.74
CA ALA A 254 -4.64 21.46 16.07
C ALA A 254 -3.58 21.54 17.16
N GLU A 255 -3.97 22.05 18.34
CA GLU A 255 -3.21 21.88 19.56
C GLU A 255 -3.85 20.75 20.39
N VAL A 256 -3.03 19.82 20.83
CA VAL A 256 -3.47 18.63 21.57
C VAL A 256 -2.72 18.50 22.88
N LYS A 257 -3.36 17.89 23.89
CA LYS A 257 -2.77 17.66 25.20
C LYS A 257 -1.87 16.43 25.14
N LEU A 258 -0.57 16.62 25.36
CA LEU A 258 0.43 15.56 25.28
C LEU A 258 0.09 14.37 26.19
N SER A 259 -0.37 14.65 27.42
CA SER A 259 -0.70 13.61 28.40
C SER A 259 -1.96 12.79 28.07
N ALA A 260 -2.79 13.26 27.13
CA ALA A 260 -4.02 12.58 26.72
C ALA A 260 -3.84 11.73 25.46
N LEU A 261 -2.69 11.85 24.77
CA LEU A 261 -2.38 11.05 23.59
C LEU A 261 -2.19 9.58 23.97
N GLN A 262 -2.81 8.71 23.18
CA GLN A 262 -2.68 7.27 23.30
C GLN A 262 -1.72 6.77 22.20
N TRP A 263 -0.96 5.72 22.52
CA TRP A 263 0.06 5.15 21.65
C TRP A 263 -0.13 3.64 21.59
N ALA A 264 0.33 3.00 20.51
CA ALA A 264 0.36 1.55 20.47
C ALA A 264 1.25 1.01 21.60
N THR A 265 0.92 -0.18 22.10
CA THR A 265 1.61 -0.78 23.26
C THR A 265 3.07 -1.10 22.99
N THR A 266 3.45 -1.21 21.72
CA THR A 266 4.81 -1.48 21.25
C THR A 266 5.69 -0.23 21.30
N ASN A 267 5.12 0.98 21.24
CA ASN A 267 5.87 2.22 21.14
C ASN A 267 6.67 2.53 22.40
N ASP A 268 7.98 2.66 22.23
CA ASP A 268 8.92 3.10 23.23
C ASP A 268 8.98 4.65 23.34
N ALA A 269 9.96 5.19 24.05
CA ALA A 269 10.13 6.63 24.20
C ALA A 269 10.61 7.34 22.93
N THR A 270 11.43 6.66 22.13
CA THR A 270 11.96 7.13 20.85
C THR A 270 10.83 7.22 19.84
N ASP A 271 10.00 6.18 19.74
CA ASP A 271 8.87 6.13 18.81
C ASP A 271 7.90 7.29 19.05
N LYS A 272 7.61 7.57 20.33
CA LYS A 272 6.75 8.68 20.74
C LYS A 272 7.36 10.03 20.38
N ALA A 273 8.67 10.20 20.54
CA ALA A 273 9.35 11.44 20.16
C ALA A 273 9.31 11.67 18.64
N ASN A 274 9.55 10.61 17.85
CA ASN A 274 9.48 10.67 16.39
C ASN A 274 8.05 10.94 15.90
N GLY A 275 7.06 10.26 16.47
CA GLY A 275 5.65 10.45 16.11
C GLY A 275 5.15 11.86 16.44
N LEU A 276 5.63 12.47 17.53
CA LEU A 276 5.34 13.88 17.84
C LEU A 276 5.99 14.84 16.83
N ALA A 277 7.21 14.56 16.38
CA ALA A 277 7.87 15.34 15.35
C ALA A 277 7.13 15.26 14.01
N ASP A 278 6.65 14.07 13.64
CA ASP A 278 5.82 13.86 12.46
C ASP A 278 4.51 14.64 12.53
N LEU A 279 3.79 14.57 13.66
CA LEU A 279 2.55 15.33 13.88
C LEU A 279 2.78 16.84 13.77
N ALA A 280 3.92 17.33 14.25
CA ALA A 280 4.27 18.74 14.13
C ALA A 280 4.41 19.19 12.66
N THR A 281 4.82 18.32 11.73
CA THR A 281 4.85 18.64 10.29
C THR A 281 3.47 18.92 9.70
N LEU A 282 2.41 18.40 10.33
CA LEU A 282 1.00 18.62 9.97
C LEU A 282 0.37 19.80 10.72
N ASN A 283 1.17 20.57 11.47
CA ASN A 283 0.73 21.58 12.41
C ASN A 283 -0.18 21.02 13.51
N ILE A 284 0.02 19.76 13.91
CA ILE A 284 -0.58 19.20 15.13
C ILE A 284 0.46 19.33 16.24
N ILE A 285 0.22 20.25 17.17
CA ILE A 285 1.18 20.61 18.21
C ILE A 285 0.74 20.02 19.55
N ALA A 286 1.53 19.10 20.09
CA ALA A 286 1.31 18.58 21.44
C ALA A 286 1.87 19.53 22.50
N ARG A 287 1.08 19.80 23.55
CA ARG A 287 1.43 20.68 24.68
C ARG A 287 1.26 19.98 26.02
#